data_AF-A0A847XL71-F1
#
_entry.id   AF-A0A847XL71-F1
#
_cell.length_a   1.000
_cell.length_b   1.000
_cell.length_c   1.000
_cell.angle_alpha   90.00
_cell.angle_beta   90.00
_cell.angle_gamma   90.00
#
_symmetry.space_group_name_H-M   'P 1'
#
loop_
_entity.id
_entity.type
_entity.pdbx_description
1 polymer ?
#
loop_
_entity_poly.entity_id
_entity_poly.type
_entity_poly.pdbx_seq_one_letter_code
_entity_poly.pdbx_strand_id
1 'polypeptide(L)'
;MKKIFLVFIFLISFSILLLPTHPAQAFMSLVDNVDNLCLTKGDCNVCDVLQVIVNFGKFIFVTMAGLVMLFFMWQAIGLIMNWGNAEAIKTAMDKIKSTLLAALIILAAYLLVSLLINLYSGNSFQTLIKGQISANWNIGPICKERGPRPSSSSGEGIDTSGVVNSLGCGIDAGKDCSCNQDTPRNGCDCGGLNYKVAQCKDASFQLENLLECIKKANSKRVEDGKNALHFMITSISDSAGLARCRDNYSQPPCAHTSGSCHYGGPYKNPNGSFAADFEVNETMKGYWDPGLKDEYKAMVNACNGYFIDWKDEQNQKGTGETVTPHFHISDPQACSGY
;
A
#
# COMPACT_ATOMS: atom_id res chain seq x y z
N MET A 1 31.42 16.86 -43.39
CA MET A 1 31.37 16.87 -41.91
C MET A 1 30.10 17.51 -41.35
N LYS A 2 29.73 18.76 -41.70
CA LYS A 2 28.45 19.38 -41.27
C LYS A 2 27.18 18.54 -41.51
N LYS A 3 27.09 17.83 -42.65
CA LYS A 3 25.94 16.98 -42.98
C LYS A 3 25.82 15.73 -42.09
N ILE A 4 26.95 15.13 -41.68
CA ILE A 4 26.97 13.95 -40.81
C ILE A 4 26.58 14.33 -39.36
N PHE A 5 27.04 15.49 -38.90
CA PHE A 5 26.68 16.03 -37.59
C PHE A 5 25.16 16.29 -37.46
N LEU A 6 24.53 16.84 -38.51
CA LEU A 6 23.07 17.06 -38.54
C LEU A 6 22.28 15.73 -38.50
N VAL A 7 22.75 14.69 -39.19
CA VAL A 7 22.11 13.37 -39.17
C VAL A 7 22.17 12.74 -37.77
N PHE A 8 23.29 12.92 -37.05
CA PHE A 8 23.44 12.41 -35.69
C PHE A 8 22.52 13.14 -34.69
N ILE A 9 22.41 14.47 -34.79
CA ILE A 9 21.46 15.25 -33.98
C ILE A 9 20.02 14.82 -34.27
N PHE A 10 19.69 14.59 -35.53
CA PHE A 10 18.36 14.15 -35.93
C PHE A 10 18.05 12.76 -35.37
N LEU A 11 18.98 11.81 -35.46
CA LEU A 11 18.82 10.46 -34.90
C LEU A 11 18.69 10.45 -33.37
N ILE A 12 19.47 11.26 -32.65
CA ILE A 12 19.36 11.38 -31.19
C ILE A 12 18.02 12.01 -30.80
N SER A 13 17.63 13.09 -31.48
CA SER A 13 16.33 13.75 -31.22
C SER A 13 15.16 12.82 -31.56
N PHE A 14 15.26 12.05 -32.64
CA PHE A 14 14.26 11.06 -33.04
C PHE A 14 14.19 9.89 -32.06
N SER A 15 15.33 9.39 -31.56
CA SER A 15 15.37 8.39 -30.50
C SER A 15 14.77 8.89 -29.19
N ILE A 16 15.02 10.15 -28.79
CA ILE A 16 14.39 10.76 -27.60
C ILE A 16 12.88 10.88 -27.80
N LEU A 17 12.42 11.17 -29.02
CA LEU A 17 11.00 11.23 -29.38
C LEU A 17 10.32 9.86 -29.35
N LEU A 18 11.07 8.79 -29.61
CA LEU A 18 10.61 7.40 -29.62
C LEU A 18 10.73 6.71 -28.26
N LEU A 19 11.40 7.33 -27.28
CA LEU A 19 11.33 6.84 -25.91
C LEU A 19 9.87 6.97 -25.45
N PRO A 20 9.26 5.90 -24.89
CA PRO A 20 7.92 5.99 -24.35
C PRO A 20 7.92 7.16 -23.35
N THR A 21 7.10 8.17 -23.63
CA THR A 21 6.81 9.22 -22.67
C THR A 21 6.04 8.56 -21.55
N HIS A 22 6.76 7.95 -20.62
CA HIS A 22 6.19 7.56 -19.35
C HIS A 22 5.53 8.82 -18.81
N PRO A 23 4.28 8.73 -18.31
CA PRO A 23 3.66 9.88 -17.66
C PRO A 23 4.69 10.39 -16.67
N ALA A 24 5.01 11.69 -16.75
CA ALA A 24 5.86 12.34 -15.78
C ALA A 24 5.13 12.25 -14.45
N GLN A 25 5.27 11.11 -13.78
CA GLN A 25 4.85 10.95 -12.41
C GLN A 25 5.72 11.96 -11.68
N ALA A 26 5.11 13.04 -11.18
CA ALA A 26 5.79 13.97 -10.31
C ALA A 26 6.28 13.13 -9.13
N PHE A 27 7.56 12.75 -9.17
CA PHE A 27 8.02 11.52 -8.52
C PHE A 27 7.99 11.60 -6.99
N MET A 28 7.78 12.77 -6.41
CA MET A 28 7.57 12.98 -4.97
C MET A 28 6.81 14.30 -4.75
N SER A 29 5.69 14.25 -4.03
CA SER A 29 5.13 15.47 -3.45
C SER A 29 5.90 15.79 -2.17
N LEU A 30 6.27 17.06 -1.97
CA LEU A 30 6.88 17.50 -0.69
C LEU A 30 5.94 17.23 0.49
N VAL A 31 4.64 17.15 0.21
CA VAL A 31 3.57 16.92 1.18
C VAL A 31 3.05 15.47 1.18
N ASP A 32 3.77 14.53 0.56
CA ASP A 32 3.40 13.12 0.61
C ASP A 32 3.38 12.62 2.07
N ASN A 33 2.27 11.98 2.45
CA ASN A 33 2.00 11.50 3.82
C ASN A 33 1.93 12.60 4.90
N VAL A 34 1.68 13.86 4.50
CA VAL A 34 1.28 14.91 5.45
C VAL A 34 -0.23 14.83 5.67
N ASP A 35 -0.69 15.00 6.91
CA ASP A 35 -2.13 14.97 7.22
C ASP A 35 -2.89 16.01 6.36
N ASN A 36 -3.98 15.59 5.72
CA ASN A 36 -4.83 16.46 4.93
C ASN A 36 -5.39 17.63 5.77
N LEU A 37 -5.60 17.43 7.07
CA LEU A 37 -6.00 18.50 7.99
C LEU A 37 -4.93 19.59 8.12
N CYS A 38 -3.64 19.22 8.10
CA CYS A 38 -2.55 20.19 8.06
C CYS A 38 -2.57 20.99 6.75
N LEU A 39 -2.76 20.33 5.61
CA LEU A 39 -2.74 20.98 4.29
C LEU A 39 -3.95 21.89 4.04
N THR A 40 -5.14 21.49 4.50
CA THR A 40 -6.39 22.22 4.21
C THR A 40 -6.78 23.22 5.30
N LYS A 41 -6.49 22.91 6.57
CA LYS A 41 -6.92 23.73 7.72
C LYS A 41 -5.77 24.37 8.48
N GLY A 42 -4.51 24.03 8.17
CA GLY A 42 -3.34 24.54 8.88
C GLY A 42 -3.16 23.95 10.28
N ASP A 43 -3.89 22.89 10.65
CA ASP A 43 -3.74 22.18 11.93
C ASP A 43 -2.58 21.17 11.84
N CYS A 44 -1.36 21.69 11.68
CA CYS A 44 -0.14 20.92 11.53
C CYS A 44 0.48 20.59 12.89
N ASN A 45 0.85 19.32 13.09
CA ASN A 45 1.66 18.91 14.23
C ASN A 45 3.16 18.91 13.85
N VAL A 46 4.02 18.79 14.87
CA VAL A 46 5.47 18.58 14.71
C VAL A 46 5.76 17.37 13.80
N CYS A 47 4.92 16.34 13.87
CA CYS A 47 4.96 15.17 12.99
C CYS A 47 4.87 15.53 11.50
N ASP A 48 3.91 16.37 11.13
CA ASP A 48 3.71 16.82 9.74
C ASP A 48 4.91 17.63 9.24
N VAL A 49 5.44 18.50 10.10
CA VAL A 49 6.63 19.29 9.79
C VAL A 49 7.86 18.40 9.58
N LEU A 50 8.06 17.40 10.44
CA LEU A 50 9.14 16.43 10.30
C LEU A 50 9.00 15.61 9.01
N GLN A 51 7.77 15.23 8.64
CA GLN A 51 7.51 14.50 7.40
C GLN A 51 7.89 15.34 6.17
N VAL A 52 7.54 16.63 6.14
CA VAL A 52 7.95 17.55 5.06
C VAL A 52 9.47 17.67 4.98
N ILE A 53 10.16 17.78 6.12
CA ILE A 53 11.63 17.84 6.16
C ILE A 53 12.24 16.56 5.58
N VAL A 54 11.69 15.39 5.93
CA VAL A 54 12.15 14.10 5.39
C VAL A 54 11.90 14.01 3.89
N ASN A 55 10.71 14.39 3.41
CA ASN A 55 10.37 14.41 1.99
C ASN A 55 11.28 15.38 1.21
N PHE A 56 11.56 16.55 1.77
CA PHE A 56 12.50 17.51 1.18
C PHE A 56 13.93 16.96 1.12
N GLY A 57 14.37 16.25 2.17
CA GLY A 57 15.64 15.53 2.16
C GLY A 57 15.72 14.51 1.01
N LYS A 58 14.67 13.69 0.83
CA LYS A 58 14.58 12.73 -0.28
C LYS A 58 14.65 13.43 -1.64
N PHE A 59 13.92 14.53 -1.79
CA PHE A 59 13.94 15.33 -3.01
C PHE A 59 15.36 15.82 -3.35
N ILE A 60 16.11 16.33 -2.37
CA ILE A 60 17.51 16.74 -2.56
C ILE A 60 18.38 15.55 -3.00
N PHE A 61 18.29 14.41 -2.34
CA PHE A 61 19.11 13.25 -2.69
C PHE A 61 18.83 12.73 -4.10
N VAL A 62 17.56 12.61 -4.48
CA VAL A 62 17.15 12.16 -5.82
C VAL A 62 17.59 13.16 -6.89
N THR A 63 17.37 14.46 -6.66
CA THR A 63 17.77 15.51 -7.61
C THR A 63 19.29 15.62 -7.75
N MET A 64 20.06 15.48 -6.66
CA MET A 64 21.52 15.46 -6.71
C MET A 64 22.04 14.28 -7.53
N ALA A 65 21.48 13.08 -7.36
CA ALA A 65 21.84 11.92 -8.17
C ALA A 65 21.57 12.19 -9.66
N GLY A 66 20.42 12.79 -9.99
CA GLY A 66 20.08 13.22 -11.34
C GLY A 66 21.06 14.25 -11.91
N LEU A 67 21.45 15.26 -11.14
CA LEU A 67 22.43 16.27 -11.56
C LEU A 67 23.81 15.67 -11.79
N VAL A 68 24.27 14.78 -10.91
CA VAL A 68 25.54 14.06 -11.08
C VAL A 68 25.55 13.28 -12.40
N MET A 69 24.48 12.55 -12.69
CA MET A 69 24.32 11.81 -13.95
C MET A 69 24.32 12.75 -15.15
N LEU A 70 23.59 13.87 -15.07
CA LEU A 70 23.54 14.89 -16.13
C LEU A 70 24.93 15.48 -16.40
N PHE A 71 25.69 15.81 -15.35
CA PHE A 71 27.06 16.32 -15.50
C PHE A 71 27.99 15.27 -16.13
N PHE A 72 27.90 14.00 -15.73
CA PHE A 72 28.67 12.94 -16.38
C PHE A 72 28.34 12.83 -17.87
N MET A 73 27.06 12.84 -18.22
CA MET A 73 26.62 12.79 -19.62
C MET A 73 27.11 14.01 -20.42
N TRP A 74 27.00 15.21 -19.85
CA TRP A 74 27.46 16.44 -20.50
C TRP A 74 28.98 16.42 -20.75
N GLN A 75 29.78 15.99 -19.78
CA GLN A 75 31.23 15.89 -19.97
C GLN A 75 31.62 14.76 -20.93
N ALA A 76 30.91 13.63 -20.91
CA ALA A 76 31.14 12.52 -21.84
C ALA A 76 30.89 12.94 -23.30
N ILE A 77 29.82 13.70 -23.54
CA ILE A 77 29.55 14.30 -24.85
C ILE A 77 30.69 15.26 -25.24
N GLY A 78 31.16 16.10 -24.31
CA GLY A 78 32.31 16.98 -24.53
C GLY A 78 33.57 16.23 -24.96
N LEU A 79 33.86 15.07 -24.37
CA LEU A 79 34.99 14.22 -24.77
C LEU A 79 34.88 13.77 -26.23
N ILE A 80 33.69 13.40 -26.69
CA ILE A 80 33.45 12.96 -28.07
C ILE A 80 33.55 14.15 -29.04
N MET A 81 33.00 15.30 -28.67
CA MET A 81 32.95 16.48 -29.56
C MET A 81 34.27 17.24 -29.68
N ASN A 82 35.25 17.02 -28.81
CA ASN A 82 36.52 17.74 -28.83
C ASN A 82 37.56 17.20 -29.84
N TRP A 83 37.23 16.15 -30.59
CA TRP A 83 37.97 15.68 -31.80
C TRP A 83 39.50 15.61 -31.65
N GLY A 84 39.99 15.23 -30.47
CA GLY A 84 41.43 15.08 -30.21
C GLY A 84 42.16 16.33 -29.73
N ASN A 85 41.48 17.45 -29.45
CA ASN A 85 42.11 18.56 -28.74
C ASN A 85 42.50 18.12 -27.32
N ALA A 86 43.80 17.94 -27.09
CA ALA A 86 44.35 17.42 -25.84
C ALA A 86 43.99 18.29 -24.62
N GLU A 87 43.94 19.61 -24.79
CA GLU A 87 43.58 20.55 -23.72
C GLU A 87 42.11 20.42 -23.33
N ALA A 88 41.23 20.30 -24.32
CA ALA A 88 39.80 20.15 -24.10
C ALA A 88 39.44 18.78 -23.51
N ILE A 89 40.16 17.71 -23.92
CA ILE A 89 40.04 16.37 -23.32
C ILE A 89 40.47 16.39 -21.86
N LYS A 90 41.61 17.01 -21.54
CA LYS A 90 42.09 17.16 -20.16
C LYS A 90 41.08 17.90 -19.30
N THR A 91 40.53 19.00 -19.81
CA THR A 91 39.51 19.80 -19.12
C THR A 91 38.25 18.99 -18.82
N ALA A 92 37.76 18.18 -19.79
CA ALA A 92 36.59 17.34 -19.58
C ALA A 92 36.87 16.22 -18.57
N MET A 93 38.04 15.59 -18.61
CA MET A 93 38.45 14.59 -17.62
C MET A 93 38.55 15.16 -16.20
N ASP A 94 39.09 16.37 -16.04
CA ASP A 94 39.19 17.01 -14.73
C ASP A 94 37.81 17.35 -14.15
N LYS A 95 36.85 17.72 -15.01
CA LYS A 95 35.44 17.90 -14.60
C LYS A 95 34.78 16.58 -14.19
N ILE A 96 35.00 15.49 -14.92
CA ILE A 96 34.50 14.15 -14.56
C ILE A 96 35.06 13.71 -13.20
N LYS A 97 36.35 13.90 -12.94
CA LYS A 97 36.98 13.59 -11.64
C LYS A 97 36.38 14.42 -10.50
N SER A 98 36.12 15.70 -10.75
CA SER A 98 35.52 16.60 -9.76
C SER A 98 34.07 16.18 -9.44
N THR A 99 33.28 15.81 -10.45
CA THR A 99 31.93 15.27 -10.25
C THR A 99 31.93 13.96 -9.48
N LEU A 100 32.88 13.06 -9.78
CA LEU A 100 33.05 11.79 -9.05
C LEU A 100 33.42 12.03 -7.59
N LEU A 101 34.33 12.97 -7.33
CA LEU A 101 34.72 13.36 -5.98
C LEU A 101 33.53 13.93 -5.20
N ALA A 102 32.71 14.79 -5.82
CA ALA A 102 31.50 15.33 -5.21
C ALA A 102 30.50 14.21 -4.86
N ALA A 103 30.27 13.26 -5.77
CA ALA A 103 29.41 12.10 -5.51
C ALA A 103 29.93 11.25 -4.34
N LEU A 104 31.25 11.03 -4.28
CA LEU A 104 31.88 10.29 -3.20
C LEU A 104 31.74 11.00 -1.84
N ILE A 105 31.87 12.33 -1.80
CA ILE A 105 31.65 13.12 -0.58
C ILE A 105 30.21 12.99 -0.09
N ILE A 106 29.23 13.07 -0.99
CA ILE A 106 27.80 12.91 -0.64
C ILE A 106 27.55 11.51 -0.07
N LEU A 107 28.08 10.46 -0.70
CA LEU A 107 27.98 9.08 -0.21
C LEU A 107 28.67 8.90 1.15
N ALA A 108 29.85 9.48 1.34
CA ALA A 108 30.57 9.42 2.61
C ALA A 108 29.80 10.12 3.73
N ALA A 109 29.22 11.30 3.47
CA ALA A 109 28.37 12.01 4.42
C ALA A 109 27.14 11.18 4.82
N TYR A 110 26.47 10.57 3.83
CA TYR A 110 25.35 9.68 4.06
C TYR A 110 25.73 8.48 4.93
N LEU A 111 26.86 7.82 4.63
CA LEU A 111 27.37 6.69 5.42
C LEU A 111 27.68 7.11 6.86
N LEU A 112 28.29 8.29 7.04
CA LEU A 112 28.65 8.80 8.37
C LEU A 112 27.41 9.10 9.21
N VAL A 113 26.39 9.76 8.66
CA VAL A 113 25.13 10.02 9.37
C VAL A 113 24.43 8.70 9.72
N SER A 114 24.38 7.77 8.79
CA SER A 114 23.79 6.44 9.00
C SER A 114 24.50 5.65 10.10
N LEU A 115 25.84 5.76 10.15
CA LEU A 115 26.66 5.15 11.19
C LEU A 115 26.32 5.73 12.57
N LEU A 116 26.23 7.06 12.68
CA LEU A 116 25.86 7.71 13.94
C LEU A 116 24.47 7.29 14.42
N ILE A 117 23.47 7.26 13.53
CA ILE A 117 22.09 6.85 13.88
C ILE A 117 22.05 5.42 14.40
N ASN A 118 22.77 4.49 13.75
CA ASN A 118 22.82 3.09 14.19
C ASN A 118 23.53 2.92 15.53
N LEU A 119 24.62 3.67 15.75
CA LEU A 119 25.33 3.67 17.02
C LEU A 119 24.43 4.12 18.18
N TYR A 120 23.65 5.19 17.96
CA TYR A 120 22.71 5.69 18.97
C TYR A 120 21.48 4.80 19.16
N SER A 121 21.05 4.08 18.12
CA SER A 121 19.90 3.16 18.19
C SER A 121 20.21 1.83 18.87
N GLY A 122 21.47 1.58 19.29
CA GLY A 122 21.88 0.33 19.93
C GLY A 122 22.00 -0.87 18.99
N ASN A 123 22.02 -0.63 17.67
CA ASN A 123 22.12 -1.69 16.66
C ASN A 123 23.58 -2.14 16.47
N SER A 124 23.78 -3.42 16.16
CA SER A 124 25.11 -3.96 15.85
C SER A 124 25.64 -3.50 14.48
N PHE A 125 26.96 -3.43 14.31
CA PHE A 125 27.59 -3.10 13.02
C PHE A 125 27.24 -4.10 11.89
N GLN A 126 26.92 -5.36 12.23
CA GLN A 126 26.41 -6.34 11.26
C GLN A 126 25.02 -5.94 10.73
N THR A 127 24.19 -5.34 11.58
CA THR A 127 22.90 -4.76 11.19
C THR A 127 23.08 -3.51 10.34
N LEU A 128 24.20 -2.80 10.46
CA LEU A 128 24.54 -1.64 9.63
C LEU A 128 24.83 -2.04 8.18
N ILE A 129 25.63 -3.08 7.92
CA ILE A 129 25.91 -3.52 6.53
C ILE A 129 24.70 -4.20 5.89
N LYS A 130 23.99 -5.08 6.62
CA LYS A 130 22.81 -5.79 6.10
C LYS A 130 21.57 -4.90 6.05
N GLY A 131 21.46 -3.97 6.99
CA GLY A 131 20.40 -2.99 7.09
C GLY A 131 20.61 -1.81 6.16
N GLN A 132 21.79 -1.22 5.93
CA GLN A 132 21.89 0.02 5.12
C GLN A 132 21.46 -0.10 3.65
N ILE A 133 21.44 -1.32 3.09
CA ILE A 133 20.94 -1.57 1.73
C ILE A 133 19.43 -1.92 1.74
N SER A 134 18.85 -2.22 2.92
CA SER A 134 17.45 -2.68 3.10
C SER A 134 16.61 -1.87 4.11
N ALA A 135 17.23 -0.97 4.87
CA ALA A 135 16.66 -0.19 5.95
C ALA A 135 16.41 1.19 5.38
N ASN A 136 15.21 1.38 4.86
CA ASN A 136 14.16 2.25 5.40
C ASN A 136 14.55 3.54 6.16
N TRP A 137 15.74 4.12 5.98
CA TRP A 137 16.06 5.47 6.45
C TRP A 137 15.21 6.53 5.73
N ASN A 138 14.69 6.15 4.54
CA ASN A 138 13.68 6.88 3.80
C ASN A 138 12.28 6.74 4.43
N ILE A 139 12.08 5.86 5.41
CA ILE A 139 10.84 5.84 6.19
C ILE A 139 11.05 6.88 7.28
N GLY A 140 10.39 8.03 7.10
CA GLY A 140 10.35 9.08 8.10
C GLY A 140 9.82 8.55 9.44
N PRO A 141 9.88 9.36 10.52
CA PRO A 141 9.31 8.94 11.79
C PRO A 141 7.86 8.45 11.58
N ILE A 142 7.57 7.22 12.00
CA ILE A 142 6.20 6.68 11.94
C ILE A 142 5.39 7.47 12.97
N CYS A 143 4.71 8.48 12.49
CA CYS A 143 3.80 9.25 13.29
C CYS A 143 2.53 8.41 13.40
N LYS A 144 2.18 8.00 14.64
CA LYS A 144 0.88 7.36 14.85
C LYS A 144 -0.20 8.32 14.36
N GLU A 145 -1.02 7.87 13.42
CA GLU A 145 -2.16 8.64 12.95
C GLU A 145 -2.97 9.14 14.15
N ARG A 146 -3.41 10.40 14.11
CA ARG A 146 -4.45 10.85 15.04
C ARG A 146 -5.61 9.87 14.84
N GLY A 147 -6.00 9.15 15.91
CA GLY A 147 -7.21 8.34 15.86
C GLY A 147 -8.36 9.16 15.26
N PRO A 148 -9.21 8.55 14.42
CA PRO A 148 -10.13 9.31 13.56
C PRO A 148 -10.96 10.28 14.39
N ARG A 149 -10.75 11.59 14.15
CA ARG A 149 -11.76 12.59 14.49
C ARG A 149 -12.85 12.49 13.41
N PRO A 150 -14.14 12.50 13.79
CA PRO A 150 -15.23 12.24 12.87
C PRO A 150 -15.19 13.24 11.70
N SER A 151 -14.88 12.75 10.51
CA SER A 151 -14.75 13.57 9.30
C SER A 151 -15.97 13.41 8.41
N SER A 152 -16.67 14.54 8.25
CA SER A 152 -17.76 14.78 7.32
C SER A 152 -17.27 14.68 5.86
N SER A 153 -18.11 14.09 5.02
CA SER A 153 -17.93 13.80 3.61
C SER A 153 -18.23 14.98 2.67
N SER A 154 -17.47 15.05 1.57
CA SER A 154 -17.83 15.59 0.24
C SER A 154 -16.64 15.31 -0.69
N GLY A 155 -16.68 14.63 -1.84
CA GLY A 155 -17.75 14.29 -2.77
C GLY A 155 -17.31 14.76 -4.17
N GLU A 156 -17.00 13.87 -5.11
CA GLU A 156 -16.91 14.18 -6.55
C GLU A 156 -17.05 12.91 -7.40
N GLY A 157 -17.88 12.99 -8.46
CA GLY A 157 -18.57 11.88 -9.11
C GLY A 157 -17.92 11.29 -10.37
N ILE A 158 -18.52 10.22 -10.91
CA ILE A 158 -18.07 9.52 -12.12
C ILE A 158 -19.25 9.17 -13.05
N ASP A 159 -18.94 9.37 -14.32
CA ASP A 159 -19.68 9.20 -15.58
C ASP A 159 -20.17 7.76 -15.86
N THR A 160 -21.36 7.67 -16.45
CA THR A 160 -22.08 6.42 -16.72
C THR A 160 -21.99 6.05 -18.20
N SER A 161 -21.14 5.08 -18.54
CA SER A 161 -21.21 4.32 -19.79
C SER A 161 -20.52 2.96 -19.70
N GLY A 162 -21.29 1.93 -19.34
CA GLY A 162 -21.37 0.61 -20.00
C GLY A 162 -20.13 -0.27 -20.23
N VAL A 163 -18.93 0.11 -19.82
CA VAL A 163 -17.72 -0.71 -19.89
C VAL A 163 -17.17 -0.82 -18.47
N VAL A 164 -16.70 -2.01 -18.08
CA VAL A 164 -16.04 -2.29 -16.80
C VAL A 164 -14.73 -1.48 -16.75
N ASN A 165 -14.84 -0.17 -16.50
CA ASN A 165 -13.71 0.74 -16.49
C ASN A 165 -13.00 0.62 -15.13
N SER A 166 -12.04 -0.29 -15.09
CA SER A 166 -10.64 -0.15 -14.62
C SER A 166 -10.28 0.62 -13.33
N LEU A 167 -11.21 1.09 -12.51
CA LEU A 167 -10.87 1.81 -11.26
C LEU A 167 -10.84 0.89 -10.03
N GLY A 168 -11.70 -0.13 -10.00
CA GLY A 168 -11.73 -1.11 -8.91
C GLY A 168 -10.72 -2.23 -9.07
N CYS A 169 -10.39 -2.87 -7.96
CA CYS A 169 -9.72 -4.16 -7.91
C CYS A 169 -10.74 -5.30 -7.68
N GLY A 170 -10.27 -6.54 -7.79
CA GLY A 170 -11.01 -7.78 -7.57
C GLY A 170 -10.63 -8.87 -8.58
N ILE A 171 -11.00 -10.12 -8.27
CA ILE A 171 -10.78 -11.29 -9.13
C ILE A 171 -11.44 -11.12 -10.51
N ASP A 172 -12.62 -10.52 -10.55
CA ASP A 172 -13.39 -10.26 -11.77
C ASP A 172 -12.83 -9.08 -12.58
N ALA A 173 -12.08 -8.20 -11.93
CA ALA A 173 -11.31 -7.14 -12.58
C ALA A 173 -9.91 -7.61 -13.05
N GLY A 174 -9.49 -8.83 -12.69
CA GLY A 174 -8.14 -9.34 -12.97
C GLY A 174 -7.02 -8.51 -12.32
N LYS A 175 -7.38 -7.69 -11.31
CA LYS A 175 -6.50 -6.75 -10.62
C LYS A 175 -6.63 -7.00 -9.14
N ASP A 176 -5.58 -7.48 -8.50
CA ASP A 176 -5.63 -7.78 -7.08
C ASP A 176 -5.74 -6.50 -6.23
N CYS A 177 -6.51 -6.55 -5.13
CA CYS A 177 -6.85 -5.39 -4.30
C CYS A 177 -5.75 -4.93 -3.33
N SER A 178 -4.98 -5.88 -2.82
CA SER A 178 -3.97 -5.70 -1.77
C SER A 178 -2.58 -6.17 -2.21
N CYS A 179 -2.49 -6.90 -3.33
CA CYS A 179 -1.26 -7.53 -3.78
C CYS A 179 -0.33 -6.53 -4.48
N ASN A 180 0.49 -5.84 -3.71
CA ASN A 180 1.62 -5.12 -4.28
C ASN A 180 2.70 -6.14 -4.68
N GLN A 181 3.05 -6.21 -5.97
CA GLN A 181 3.99 -7.21 -6.52
C GLN A 181 5.42 -7.11 -5.97
N ASP A 182 5.74 -6.03 -5.26
CA ASP A 182 7.08 -5.72 -4.77
C ASP A 182 7.40 -6.28 -3.37
N THR A 183 6.45 -6.95 -2.70
CA THR A 183 6.72 -7.63 -1.42
C THR A 183 6.60 -9.15 -1.58
N PRO A 184 7.70 -9.92 -1.42
CA PRO A 184 7.64 -11.36 -1.52
C PRO A 184 6.92 -11.89 -0.26
N ARG A 185 5.64 -12.26 -0.43
CA ARG A 185 4.80 -13.13 0.42
C ARG A 185 3.69 -12.55 1.32
N ASN A 186 3.37 -11.25 1.32
CA ASN A 186 2.48 -10.70 2.38
C ASN A 186 1.16 -10.04 1.97
N GLY A 187 0.67 -10.15 0.73
CA GLY A 187 -0.46 -9.29 0.29
C GLY A 187 -1.63 -9.95 -0.43
N CYS A 188 -1.80 -11.28 -0.34
CA CYS A 188 -2.92 -11.97 -1.02
C CYS A 188 -3.40 -13.22 -0.28
N ASP A 189 -2.97 -13.43 0.96
CA ASP A 189 -3.22 -14.68 1.69
C ASP A 189 -4.27 -14.54 2.79
N CYS A 190 -5.03 -13.44 2.78
CA CYS A 190 -6.02 -13.11 3.81
C CYS A 190 -5.43 -13.13 5.23
N GLY A 191 -4.27 -12.49 5.40
CA GLY A 191 -3.52 -12.51 6.65
C GLY A 191 -2.99 -13.91 7.01
N GLY A 192 -2.99 -14.83 6.05
CA GLY A 192 -2.56 -16.23 6.18
C GLY A 192 -3.46 -17.07 7.09
N LEU A 193 -4.76 -16.74 7.18
CA LEU A 193 -5.80 -17.61 7.74
C LEU A 193 -6.14 -18.74 6.75
N ASN A 194 -7.00 -19.69 7.10
CA ASN A 194 -7.45 -20.72 6.16
C ASN A 194 -8.61 -20.19 5.30
N TYR A 195 -8.54 -20.36 3.97
CA TYR A 195 -9.47 -19.73 3.03
C TYR A 195 -9.52 -20.41 1.66
N LYS A 196 -10.49 -20.00 0.82
CA LYS A 196 -10.57 -20.32 -0.61
C LYS A 196 -9.72 -19.36 -1.44
N VAL A 197 -8.63 -19.85 -2.03
CA VAL A 197 -7.53 -19.08 -2.67
C VAL A 197 -7.98 -17.88 -3.53
N ALA A 198 -9.08 -18.01 -4.25
CA ALA A 198 -9.57 -17.02 -5.20
C ALA A 198 -10.07 -15.70 -4.55
N GLN A 199 -10.72 -15.75 -3.39
CA GLN A 199 -11.43 -14.59 -2.83
C GLN A 199 -10.52 -13.62 -2.07
N CYS A 200 -9.29 -14.00 -1.71
CA CYS A 200 -8.36 -13.05 -1.10
C CYS A 200 -7.89 -11.95 -2.04
N LYS A 201 -7.98 -12.17 -3.35
CA LYS A 201 -7.71 -11.13 -4.34
C LYS A 201 -8.68 -9.95 -4.22
N ASP A 202 -9.85 -10.21 -3.64
CA ASP A 202 -10.87 -9.20 -3.38
C ASP A 202 -10.66 -8.51 -2.03
N ALA A 203 -9.76 -8.97 -1.16
CA ALA A 203 -9.57 -8.36 0.15
C ALA A 203 -8.89 -6.99 0.04
N SER A 204 -9.40 -5.99 0.75
CA SER A 204 -8.72 -4.72 0.92
C SER A 204 -7.50 -4.87 1.83
N PHE A 205 -6.55 -3.93 1.73
CA PHE A 205 -5.39 -3.86 2.63
C PHE A 205 -5.82 -3.76 4.11
N GLN A 206 -6.89 -3.02 4.39
CA GLN A 206 -7.46 -2.88 5.72
C GLN A 206 -7.97 -4.21 6.26
N LEU A 207 -8.72 -4.95 5.44
CA LEU A 207 -9.19 -6.28 5.81
C LEU A 207 -8.01 -7.23 6.05
N GLU A 208 -7.00 -7.24 5.18
CA GLU A 208 -5.81 -8.09 5.38
C GLU A 208 -5.07 -7.79 6.70
N ASN A 209 -4.87 -6.51 7.04
CA ASN A 209 -4.25 -6.14 8.32
C ASN A 209 -5.08 -6.60 9.52
N LEU A 210 -6.41 -6.50 9.44
CA LEU A 210 -7.31 -6.99 10.47
C LEU A 210 -7.19 -8.51 10.63
N LEU A 211 -7.18 -9.26 9.53
CA LEU A 211 -7.02 -10.71 9.52
C LEU A 211 -5.65 -11.14 10.06
N GLU A 212 -4.58 -10.44 9.69
CA GLU A 212 -3.24 -10.69 10.21
C GLU A 212 -3.16 -10.43 11.73
N CYS A 213 -3.81 -9.36 12.20
CA CYS A 213 -3.90 -9.08 13.64
C CYS A 213 -4.63 -10.21 14.37
N ILE A 214 -5.78 -10.65 13.86
CA ILE A 214 -6.57 -11.74 14.46
C ILE A 214 -5.74 -13.03 14.52
N LYS A 215 -5.01 -13.36 13.45
CA LYS A 215 -4.10 -14.50 13.44
C LYS A 215 -3.03 -14.40 14.52
N LYS A 216 -2.35 -13.25 14.63
CA LYS A 216 -1.33 -13.00 15.66
C LYS A 216 -1.91 -13.11 17.07
N ALA A 217 -3.10 -12.55 17.30
CA ALA A 217 -3.79 -12.63 18.58
C ALA A 217 -4.16 -14.08 18.94
N ASN A 218 -4.59 -14.87 17.96
CA ASN A 218 -4.89 -16.29 18.14
C ASN A 218 -3.63 -17.12 18.41
N SER A 219 -2.52 -16.84 17.73
CA SER A 219 -1.22 -17.47 18.04
C SER A 219 -0.78 -17.18 19.47
N LYS A 220 -0.86 -15.91 19.91
CA LYS A 220 -0.53 -15.52 21.28
C LYS A 220 -1.41 -16.24 22.31
N ARG A 221 -2.71 -16.41 22.01
CA ARG A 221 -3.63 -17.17 22.87
C ARG A 221 -3.13 -18.61 23.11
N VAL A 222 -2.58 -19.26 22.09
CA VAL A 222 -2.02 -20.62 22.21
C VAL A 222 -0.75 -20.61 23.06
N GLU A 223 0.10 -19.60 22.89
CA GLU A 223 1.29 -19.40 23.73
C GLU A 223 0.92 -19.20 25.21
N ASP A 224 -0.21 -18.54 25.48
CA ASP A 224 -0.78 -18.36 26.82
C ASP A 224 -1.44 -19.65 27.39
N GLY A 225 -1.30 -20.79 26.72
CA GLY A 225 -1.79 -22.10 27.18
C GLY A 225 -3.29 -22.33 26.94
N LYS A 226 -3.95 -21.49 26.14
CA LYS A 226 -5.36 -21.67 25.77
C LYS A 226 -5.48 -22.41 24.43
N ASN A 227 -6.65 -23.00 24.18
CA ASN A 227 -6.92 -23.64 22.89
C ASN A 227 -6.99 -22.62 21.76
N ALA A 228 -6.43 -22.98 20.60
CA ALA A 228 -6.51 -22.19 19.37
C ALA A 228 -7.98 -22.02 18.96
N LEU A 229 -8.35 -20.80 18.58
CA LEU A 229 -9.61 -20.54 17.92
C LEU A 229 -9.49 -20.91 16.43
N HIS A 230 -10.50 -21.59 15.88
CA HIS A 230 -10.53 -21.93 14.47
C HIS A 230 -11.13 -20.79 13.66
N PHE A 231 -10.35 -20.17 12.77
CA PHE A 231 -10.83 -19.15 11.83
C PHE A 231 -10.71 -19.72 10.42
N MET A 232 -11.86 -19.99 9.79
CA MET A 232 -11.93 -20.39 8.38
C MET A 232 -12.80 -19.39 7.64
N ILE A 233 -12.22 -18.71 6.67
CA ILE A 233 -12.93 -17.73 5.84
C ILE A 233 -13.82 -18.49 4.86
N THR A 234 -15.12 -18.22 4.89
CA THR A 234 -16.11 -18.79 3.96
C THR A 234 -16.36 -17.91 2.76
N SER A 235 -16.27 -16.58 2.94
CA SER A 235 -16.51 -15.59 1.91
C SER A 235 -15.79 -14.27 2.24
N ILE A 236 -15.32 -13.57 1.22
CA ILE A 236 -14.85 -12.17 1.31
C ILE A 236 -15.63 -11.32 0.31
N SER A 237 -15.89 -11.90 -0.86
CA SER A 237 -16.70 -11.39 -1.94
C SER A 237 -17.58 -12.53 -2.46
N ASP A 238 -18.60 -12.21 -3.26
CA ASP A 238 -19.37 -13.26 -3.94
C ASP A 238 -18.56 -13.93 -5.06
N SER A 239 -18.93 -15.16 -5.39
CA SER A 239 -18.51 -15.89 -6.60
C SER A 239 -18.71 -15.11 -7.90
N ALA A 240 -19.65 -14.16 -7.92
CA ALA A 240 -19.90 -13.28 -9.06
C ALA A 240 -18.82 -12.21 -9.27
N GLY A 241 -17.92 -12.01 -8.31
CA GLY A 241 -16.86 -11.01 -8.35
C GLY A 241 -17.17 -9.74 -7.57
N LEU A 242 -16.12 -9.14 -7.00
CA LEU A 242 -16.21 -7.93 -6.19
C LEU A 242 -16.71 -6.74 -7.02
N ALA A 243 -16.07 -6.45 -8.16
CA ALA A 243 -16.39 -5.26 -8.95
C ALA A 243 -17.82 -5.34 -9.49
N ARG A 244 -18.22 -6.51 -10.00
CA ARG A 244 -19.58 -6.77 -10.47
C ARG A 244 -20.62 -6.49 -9.39
N CYS A 245 -20.44 -7.05 -8.19
CA CYS A 245 -21.42 -6.91 -7.13
C CYS A 245 -21.43 -5.52 -6.47
N ARG A 246 -20.29 -4.83 -6.46
CA ARG A 246 -20.19 -3.43 -6.04
C ARG A 246 -20.90 -2.49 -7.02
N ASP A 247 -20.60 -2.64 -8.30
CA ASP A 247 -20.96 -1.65 -9.31
C ASP A 247 -22.38 -1.88 -9.82
N ASN A 248 -22.76 -3.14 -10.04
CA ASN A 248 -24.04 -3.56 -10.63
C ASN A 248 -24.73 -4.63 -9.77
N TYR A 249 -25.04 -4.27 -8.54
CA TYR A 249 -25.72 -5.16 -7.59
C TYR A 249 -27.04 -5.71 -8.16
N SER A 250 -27.14 -7.02 -8.27
CA SER A 250 -28.35 -7.76 -8.60
C SER A 250 -28.30 -9.11 -7.90
N GLN A 251 -29.32 -9.41 -7.09
CA GLN A 251 -29.50 -10.72 -6.48
C GLN A 251 -30.52 -11.53 -7.29
N PRO A 252 -30.16 -12.71 -7.85
CA PRO A 252 -28.80 -13.28 -8.00
C PRO A 252 -27.98 -12.58 -9.11
N PRO A 253 -26.63 -12.71 -9.13
CA PRO A 253 -25.80 -13.63 -8.35
C PRO A 253 -25.14 -13.07 -7.09
N CYS A 254 -25.39 -11.82 -6.70
CA CYS A 254 -24.76 -11.22 -5.50
C CYS A 254 -25.57 -11.53 -4.23
N ALA A 255 -24.98 -12.21 -3.25
CA ALA A 255 -25.63 -12.73 -2.05
C ALA A 255 -25.82 -11.72 -0.91
N HIS A 256 -24.96 -10.70 -0.79
CA HIS A 256 -25.14 -9.64 0.22
C HIS A 256 -26.02 -8.52 -0.34
N THR A 257 -26.30 -7.46 0.43
CA THR A 257 -27.11 -6.32 -0.06
C THR A 257 -26.29 -5.26 -0.78
N SER A 258 -26.93 -4.37 -1.53
CA SER A 258 -26.30 -3.17 -2.09
C SER A 258 -25.68 -2.33 -0.97
N GLY A 259 -24.41 -1.94 -1.12
CA GLY A 259 -23.68 -1.19 -0.09
C GLY A 259 -23.04 -2.06 1.00
N SER A 260 -23.12 -3.38 0.88
CA SER A 260 -22.42 -4.31 1.79
C SER A 260 -20.91 -4.08 1.80
N CYS A 261 -20.29 -4.28 2.98
CA CYS A 261 -18.84 -4.26 3.14
C CYS A 261 -18.09 -5.32 2.32
N HIS A 262 -18.76 -6.43 2.00
CA HIS A 262 -18.26 -7.42 1.05
C HIS A 262 -18.04 -6.84 -0.35
N TYR A 263 -18.69 -5.72 -0.65
CA TYR A 263 -18.68 -5.05 -1.94
C TYR A 263 -18.12 -3.62 -1.86
N GLY A 264 -17.22 -3.34 -0.91
CA GLY A 264 -16.61 -2.02 -0.76
C GLY A 264 -17.43 -1.02 0.08
N GLY A 265 -18.50 -1.49 0.74
CA GLY A 265 -19.31 -0.68 1.64
C GLY A 265 -20.27 0.28 0.93
N PRO A 266 -20.94 1.17 1.68
CA PRO A 266 -21.93 2.11 1.12
C PRO A 266 -21.32 3.08 0.11
N TYR A 267 -20.01 3.32 0.20
CA TYR A 267 -19.26 4.19 -0.69
C TYR A 267 -18.69 3.49 -1.92
N LYS A 268 -18.95 2.18 -2.10
CA LYS A 268 -18.42 1.38 -3.23
C LYS A 268 -16.91 1.56 -3.38
N ASN A 269 -16.18 1.42 -2.29
CA ASN A 269 -14.75 1.68 -2.28
C ASN A 269 -14.03 0.74 -3.28
N PRO A 270 -13.22 1.28 -4.20
CA PRO A 270 -12.56 0.50 -5.25
C PRO A 270 -11.43 -0.38 -4.73
N ASN A 271 -11.00 -0.21 -3.48
CA ASN A 271 -9.81 -0.82 -2.88
C ASN A 271 -10.05 -2.20 -2.25
N GLY A 272 -11.20 -2.83 -2.49
CA GLY A 272 -11.46 -4.20 -2.06
C GLY A 272 -12.74 -4.36 -1.25
N SER A 273 -12.93 -5.58 -0.77
CA SER A 273 -13.84 -5.96 0.27
C SER A 273 -13.23 -5.60 1.63
N PHE A 274 -14.07 -5.10 2.52
CA PHE A 274 -13.71 -4.73 3.88
C PHE A 274 -14.31 -5.69 4.91
N ALA A 275 -14.92 -6.78 4.46
CA ALA A 275 -15.52 -7.78 5.31
C ALA A 275 -15.17 -9.21 4.88
N ALA A 276 -15.17 -10.10 5.86
CA ALA A 276 -15.03 -11.54 5.66
C ALA A 276 -16.06 -12.28 6.53
N ASP A 277 -16.66 -13.30 5.92
CA ASP A 277 -17.51 -14.28 6.58
C ASP A 277 -16.62 -15.42 7.07
N PHE A 278 -16.94 -15.95 8.24
CA PHE A 278 -16.24 -17.09 8.81
C PHE A 278 -17.18 -18.26 9.05
N GLU A 279 -16.67 -19.47 8.78
CA GLU A 279 -17.41 -20.69 9.05
C GLU A 279 -17.56 -20.92 10.55
N VAL A 280 -18.75 -21.38 10.92
CA VAL A 280 -19.00 -22.03 12.19
C VAL A 280 -19.03 -23.54 11.91
N ASN A 281 -17.88 -24.23 12.06
CA ASN A 281 -17.74 -25.67 11.77
C ASN A 281 -18.73 -26.52 12.61
N GLU A 282 -19.02 -27.77 12.23
CA GLU A 282 -19.79 -28.74 13.03
C GLU A 282 -19.27 -28.95 14.45
N THR A 283 -17.96 -28.85 14.69
CA THR A 283 -17.42 -28.81 16.07
C THR A 283 -17.96 -27.60 16.83
N MET A 284 -18.24 -26.48 16.15
CA MET A 284 -18.88 -25.29 16.70
C MET A 284 -20.41 -25.37 16.80
N LYS A 285 -21.09 -26.35 16.17
CA LYS A 285 -22.55 -26.52 16.31
C LYS A 285 -22.97 -26.87 17.75
N GLY A 286 -22.10 -27.54 18.52
CA GLY A 286 -22.26 -27.74 19.96
C GLY A 286 -21.72 -26.61 20.85
N TYR A 287 -21.13 -25.58 20.24
CA TYR A 287 -20.20 -24.61 20.82
C TYR A 287 -20.64 -23.16 20.58
N TRP A 288 -21.95 -22.95 20.43
CA TRP A 288 -22.58 -21.72 20.95
C TRP A 288 -22.53 -21.70 22.49
N ASP A 289 -21.43 -22.17 23.06
CA ASP A 289 -20.97 -21.79 24.37
C ASP A 289 -20.78 -20.26 24.29
N PRO A 290 -21.62 -19.48 24.99
CA PRO A 290 -21.52 -18.03 24.98
C PRO A 290 -20.09 -17.55 25.26
N GLY A 291 -19.33 -18.30 26.07
CA GLY A 291 -17.95 -17.98 26.40
C GLY A 291 -17.02 -17.90 25.19
N LEU A 292 -17.12 -18.82 24.23
CA LEU A 292 -16.26 -18.80 23.05
C LEU A 292 -16.65 -17.69 22.08
N LYS A 293 -17.94 -17.46 21.87
CA LYS A 293 -18.42 -16.33 21.06
C LYS A 293 -17.86 -15.01 21.59
N ASP A 294 -17.91 -14.81 22.92
CA ASP A 294 -17.38 -13.62 23.56
C ASP A 294 -15.86 -13.50 23.39
N GLU A 295 -15.13 -14.61 23.36
CA GLU A 295 -13.70 -14.63 23.06
C GLU A 295 -13.39 -14.26 21.61
N TYR A 296 -14.15 -14.77 20.63
CA TYR A 296 -14.04 -14.35 19.23
C TYR A 296 -14.26 -12.86 19.10
N LYS A 297 -15.38 -12.36 19.66
CA LYS A 297 -15.72 -10.94 19.65
C LYS A 297 -14.65 -10.09 20.33
N ALA A 298 -14.13 -10.52 21.49
CA ALA A 298 -13.07 -9.82 22.20
C ALA A 298 -11.77 -9.76 21.37
N MET A 299 -11.41 -10.84 20.69
CA MET A 299 -10.23 -10.88 19.81
C MET A 299 -10.38 -9.93 18.62
N VAL A 300 -11.53 -9.95 17.95
CA VAL A 300 -11.82 -9.05 16.82
C VAL A 300 -11.79 -7.59 17.27
N ASN A 301 -12.45 -7.27 18.39
CA ASN A 301 -12.43 -5.93 18.96
C ASN A 301 -11.03 -5.46 19.36
N ALA A 302 -10.18 -6.35 19.90
CA ALA A 302 -8.80 -6.04 20.24
C ALA A 302 -7.94 -5.71 19.01
N CYS A 303 -8.36 -6.18 17.83
CA CYS A 303 -7.78 -5.84 16.53
C CYS A 303 -8.49 -4.66 15.85
N ASN A 304 -9.33 -3.92 16.56
CA ASN A 304 -10.18 -2.85 16.02
C ASN A 304 -11.11 -3.32 14.89
N GLY A 305 -11.49 -4.58 14.84
CA GLY A 305 -12.51 -5.07 13.92
C GLY A 305 -13.91 -4.92 14.50
N TYR A 306 -14.92 -4.91 13.62
CA TYR A 306 -16.31 -5.08 14.01
C TYR A 306 -16.71 -6.55 13.89
N PHE A 307 -17.49 -7.07 14.84
CA PHE A 307 -17.97 -8.45 14.86
C PHE A 307 -19.51 -8.45 14.85
N ILE A 308 -20.12 -9.11 13.86
CA ILE A 308 -21.57 -9.30 13.76
C ILE A 308 -21.87 -10.80 13.79
N ASP A 309 -22.82 -11.18 14.64
CA ASP A 309 -23.36 -12.54 14.67
C ASP A 309 -24.45 -12.70 13.59
N TRP A 310 -24.52 -13.86 12.92
CA TRP A 310 -25.58 -14.17 11.96
C TRP A 310 -27.00 -13.98 12.55
N LYS A 311 -27.18 -14.13 13.86
CA LYS A 311 -28.49 -13.85 14.51
C LYS A 311 -28.84 -12.38 14.45
N ASP A 312 -27.85 -11.52 14.64
CA ASP A 312 -28.03 -10.07 14.52
C ASP A 312 -28.31 -9.72 13.05
N GLU A 313 -27.65 -10.39 12.09
CA GLU A 313 -27.94 -10.24 10.67
C GLU A 313 -29.35 -10.76 10.29
N GLN A 314 -29.78 -11.88 10.84
CA GLN A 314 -31.11 -12.45 10.57
C GLN A 314 -32.23 -11.52 11.09
N ASN A 315 -32.02 -10.92 12.27
CA ASN A 315 -32.92 -9.93 12.83
C ASN A 315 -32.97 -8.64 11.98
N GLN A 316 -31.87 -8.26 11.34
CA GLN A 316 -31.81 -7.11 10.43
C GLN A 316 -32.50 -7.37 9.08
N LYS A 317 -32.42 -8.59 8.54
CA LYS A 317 -33.00 -8.92 7.22
C LYS A 317 -34.52 -9.06 7.25
N GLY A 318 -35.11 -9.54 8.34
CA GLY A 318 -36.57 -9.67 8.46
C GLY A 318 -37.24 -10.64 7.47
N THR A 319 -36.48 -11.39 6.66
CA THR A 319 -36.99 -12.16 5.50
C THR A 319 -37.40 -13.60 5.80
N GLY A 320 -37.28 -14.11 7.04
CA GLY A 320 -37.61 -15.50 7.35
C GLY A 320 -36.73 -16.56 6.65
N GLU A 321 -35.71 -16.13 5.90
CA GLU A 321 -34.72 -17.00 5.29
C GLU A 321 -33.76 -17.53 6.37
N THR A 322 -33.46 -18.83 6.28
CA THR A 322 -32.50 -19.48 7.15
C THR A 322 -31.09 -19.09 6.71
N VAL A 323 -30.47 -18.17 7.45
CA VAL A 323 -29.06 -17.80 7.25
C VAL A 323 -28.19 -18.91 7.84
N THR A 324 -27.28 -19.48 7.04
CA THR A 324 -26.28 -20.43 7.53
C THR A 324 -25.49 -19.77 8.66
N PRO A 325 -25.25 -20.41 9.82
CA PRO A 325 -24.48 -19.79 10.90
C PRO A 325 -23.07 -19.40 10.44
N HIS A 326 -22.78 -18.10 10.54
CA HIS A 326 -21.47 -17.50 10.29
C HIS A 326 -21.31 -16.27 11.19
N PHE A 327 -20.12 -15.66 11.18
CA PHE A 327 -19.93 -14.34 11.77
C PHE A 327 -19.18 -13.45 10.80
N HIS A 328 -19.56 -12.17 10.79
CA HIS A 328 -18.94 -11.16 9.95
C HIS A 328 -17.89 -10.41 10.73
N ILE A 329 -16.74 -10.25 10.10
CA ILE A 329 -15.69 -9.38 10.59
C ILE A 329 -15.45 -8.31 9.55
N SER A 330 -15.44 -7.04 9.96
CA SER A 330 -15.19 -5.94 9.05
C SER A 330 -14.31 -4.84 9.63
N ASP A 331 -13.63 -4.11 8.75
CA ASP A 331 -12.91 -2.89 9.12
C ASP A 331 -13.90 -1.76 9.44
N PRO A 332 -13.88 -1.18 10.65
CA PRO A 332 -14.89 -0.22 11.09
C PRO A 332 -14.78 1.14 10.38
N GLN A 333 -13.62 1.51 9.85
CA GLN A 333 -13.45 2.78 9.16
C GLN A 333 -14.12 2.74 7.79
N ALA A 334 -13.97 1.62 7.08
CA ALA A 334 -14.58 1.42 5.78
C ALA A 334 -16.07 1.01 5.82
N CYS A 335 -16.51 0.44 6.95
CA CYS A 335 -17.86 -0.13 7.12
C CYS A 335 -18.78 0.66 8.04
N SER A 336 -18.39 1.87 8.46
CA SER A 336 -19.25 2.69 9.32
C SER A 336 -20.57 3.04 8.61
N GLY A 337 -21.68 2.49 9.11
CA GLY A 337 -23.04 2.75 8.59
C GLY A 337 -23.94 1.52 8.38
N TYR A 338 -23.45 0.30 8.65
CA TYR A 338 -24.23 -0.94 8.69
C TYR A 338 -24.32 -1.52 10.10
#